data_AF-A0A7Y5CV01-F1
#
_entry.id   AF-A0A7Y5CV01-F1
#
_cell.length_a   1.000
_cell.length_b   1.000
_cell.length_c   1.000
_cell.angle_alpha   90.00
_cell.angle_beta   90.00
_cell.angle_gamma   90.00
#
_symmetry.space_group_name_H-M   'P 1'
#
loop_
_entity.id
_entity.type
_entity.pdbx_description
1 polymer ?
#
loop_
_entity_poly.entity_id
_entity_poly.type
_entity_poly.pdbx_seq_one_letter_code
_entity_poly.pdbx_strand_id
1 'polypeptide(L)' 'MTLRTKTALHNLGWLFLLFVLAAESAAQVLPFEHYTTKDGLPSNWITAMEQDSGGYLWIGSNEGLAVFDGVQFRSYSVV' A
#
# COMPACT_ATOMS: atom_id res chain seq x y z
N MET A 1 -37.90 36.02 23.01
CA MET A 1 -37.94 34.59 22.60
C MET A 1 -37.05 34.36 21.37
N THR A 2 -35.75 34.68 21.45
CA THR A 2 -34.86 34.76 20.27
C THR A 2 -33.42 34.29 20.51
N LEU A 3 -33.00 34.08 21.77
CA LEU A 3 -31.63 33.65 22.10
C LEU A 3 -31.40 32.15 21.85
N ARG A 4 -32.38 31.30 22.20
CA ARG A 4 -32.29 29.83 22.06
C ARG A 4 -32.20 29.35 20.61
N THR A 5 -32.81 30.08 19.67
CA THR A 5 -32.79 29.73 18.25
C THR A 5 -31.45 30.03 17.60
N LYS A 6 -30.76 31.11 18.01
CA LYS A 6 -29.41 31.46 17.52
C LYS A 6 -28.34 30.45 17.94
N THR A 7 -28.38 29.97 19.19
CA THR A 7 -27.44 28.95 19.69
C THR A 7 -27.68 27.60 19.00
N ALA A 8 -28.95 27.23 18.77
CA ALA A 8 -29.29 26.00 18.05
C ALA A 8 -28.79 26.01 16.59
N LEU A 9 -28.92 27.13 15.88
CA LEU A 9 -28.42 27.29 14.52
C LEU A 9 -26.89 27.18 14.44
N HIS A 10 -26.18 27.76 15.41
CA HIS A 10 -24.73 27.67 15.50
C HIS A 10 -24.26 26.22 15.75
N ASN A 11 -24.92 25.51 16.67
CA ASN A 11 -24.62 24.10 16.94
C ASN A 11 -24.87 23.19 15.74
N LEU A 12 -25.91 23.48 14.95
CA LEU A 12 -26.20 22.75 13.72
C LEU A 12 -25.10 22.95 12.66
N GLY A 13 -24.56 24.17 12.58
CA GLY A 13 -23.39 24.47 11.74
C GLY A 13 -22.15 23.69 12.13
N TRP A 14 -21.86 23.57 13.43
CA TRP A 14 -20.74 22.76 13.92
C TRP A 14 -20.93 21.27 13.66
N LEU A 15 -22.14 20.74 13.85
CA LEU A 15 -22.45 19.34 13.54
C LEU A 15 -22.32 19.04 12.05
N PHE A 16 -22.76 19.98 11.20
CA PHE A 16 -22.58 19.86 9.75
C PHE A 16 -21.09 19.89 9.36
N LEU A 17 -20.30 20.79 9.96
CA LEU A 17 -18.85 20.85 9.75
C LEU A 17 -18.16 19.55 10.17
N LEU A 18 -18.51 19.00 11.35
CA LEU A 18 -17.99 17.73 11.83
C LEU A 18 -18.37 16.56 10.92
N PHE A 19 -19.59 16.55 10.37
CA PHE A 19 -20.04 15.53 9.42
C PHE A 19 -19.27 15.58 8.09
N VAL A 20 -19.02 16.79 7.55
CA VAL A 20 -18.23 16.98 6.32
C VAL A 20 -16.77 16.56 6.54
N LEU A 21 -16.18 16.90 7.70
CA LEU A 21 -14.80 16.50 8.04
C LEU A 21 -14.67 15.00 8.31
N ALA A 22 -15.74 14.34 8.79
CA ALA A 22 -15.77 12.89 9.00
C ALA A 22 -16.06 12.10 7.71
N ALA A 23 -16.42 12.76 6.61
CA ALA A 23 -16.80 12.12 5.36
C ALA A 23 -15.61 11.54 4.56
N GLU A 24 -14.38 11.65 5.06
CA GLU A 24 -13.19 11.15 4.38
C GLU A 24 -12.69 9.84 4.99
N SER A 25 -13.34 8.75 4.58
CA SER A 25 -12.76 7.42 4.62
C SER A 25 -12.98 6.76 3.26
N ALA A 26 -12.26 7.25 2.25
CA ALA A 26 -12.11 6.50 1.01
C ALA A 26 -11.31 5.23 1.34
N ALA A 27 -11.90 4.06 1.14
CA ALA A 27 -11.15 2.82 1.18
C ALA A 27 -10.04 2.91 0.13
N GLN A 28 -8.79 3.05 0.56
CA GLN A 28 -7.67 3.15 -0.36
C GLN A 28 -7.54 1.85 -1.16
N VAL A 29 -7.50 1.95 -2.48
CA VAL A 29 -7.09 0.84 -3.34
C VAL A 29 -5.60 0.65 -3.08
N LEU A 30 -5.21 -0.50 -2.53
CA LEU A 30 -3.80 -0.82 -2.38
C LEU A 30 -3.17 -0.91 -3.77
N PRO A 31 -2.15 -0.10 -4.09
CA PRO A 31 -1.47 -0.20 -5.37
C PRO A 31 -0.86 -1.60 -5.48
N PHE A 32 -1.18 -2.30 -6.56
CA PHE A 32 -0.58 -3.58 -6.89
C PHE A 32 0.51 -3.34 -7.93
N GLU A 33 1.75 -3.56 -7.54
CA GLU A 33 2.89 -3.50 -8.46
C GLU A 33 3.18 -4.88 -9.04
N HIS A 34 3.56 -4.89 -10.32
CA HIS A 34 3.86 -6.12 -11.04
C HIS A 34 5.31 -6.09 -11.49
N TYR A 35 6.09 -7.03 -10.94
CA TYR A 35 7.50 -7.22 -11.27
C TYR A 35 7.67 -8.42 -12.19
N THR A 36 8.53 -8.27 -13.19
CA THR A 36 8.80 -9.27 -14.22
C THR A 36 10.30 -9.42 -14.44
N THR A 37 10.69 -10.26 -15.40
CA THR A 37 12.08 -10.36 -15.88
C THR A 37 12.65 -9.03 -16.37
N LYS A 38 11.81 -8.08 -16.80
CA LYS A 38 12.26 -6.74 -17.21
C LYS A 38 12.71 -5.88 -16.03
N ASP A 39 12.22 -6.19 -14.84
CA ASP A 39 12.47 -5.43 -13.61
C ASP A 39 13.60 -6.05 -12.77
N GLY A 40 14.12 -7.20 -13.22
CA GLY A 40 15.30 -7.84 -12.65
C GLY A 40 15.07 -9.27 -12.18
N LEU A 41 13.84 -9.79 -12.14
CA LEU A 41 13.62 -11.19 -11.77
C LEU A 41 14.33 -12.16 -12.76
N PRO A 42 14.92 -13.27 -12.29
CA PRO A 42 15.53 -14.25 -13.20
C PRO A 42 14.50 -14.92 -14.12
N SER A 43 13.27 -15.13 -13.66
CA SER A 43 12.16 -15.70 -14.42
C SER A 43 10.82 -15.23 -13.83
N ASN A 44 9.77 -15.20 -14.66
CA ASN A 44 8.40 -14.90 -14.23
C ASN A 44 7.73 -16.09 -13.52
N TRP A 45 8.36 -17.28 -13.53
CA TRP A 45 7.84 -18.47 -12.85
C TRP A 45 8.43 -18.59 -11.45
N ILE A 46 7.72 -18.03 -10.47
CA ILE A 46 8.14 -18.02 -9.07
C ILE A 46 7.72 -19.32 -8.38
N THR A 47 8.66 -19.92 -7.64
CA THR A 47 8.49 -21.21 -6.96
C THR A 47 8.50 -21.10 -5.43
N ALA A 48 9.18 -20.09 -4.89
CA ALA A 48 9.26 -19.83 -3.46
C ALA A 48 9.53 -18.35 -3.18
N MET A 49 9.10 -17.87 -2.01
CA MET A 49 9.35 -16.50 -1.57
C MET A 49 9.37 -16.44 -0.04
N GLU A 50 10.35 -15.76 0.55
CA GLU A 50 10.50 -15.61 2.01
C GLU A 50 11.18 -14.27 2.35
N GLN A 51 10.80 -13.62 3.45
CA GLN A 51 11.47 -12.42 3.94
C GLN A 51 12.47 -12.76 5.03
N ASP A 52 13.69 -12.25 4.96
CA ASP A 52 14.69 -12.44 6.02
C ASP A 52 14.53 -11.43 7.17
N SER A 53 15.30 -11.63 8.24
CA SER A 53 15.29 -10.75 9.42
C SER A 53 15.80 -9.33 9.15
N GLY A 54 16.49 -9.11 8.04
CA GLY A 54 16.94 -7.79 7.57
C GLY A 54 15.89 -7.06 6.75
N GLY A 55 14.78 -7.72 6.41
CA GLY A 55 13.70 -7.18 5.62
C GLY A 55 13.83 -7.43 4.11
N TYR A 56 14.87 -8.12 3.65
CA TYR A 56 15.02 -8.46 2.23
C TYR A 56 14.08 -9.60 1.84
N LEU A 57 13.50 -9.51 0.66
CA LEU A 57 12.64 -10.54 0.10
C LEU A 57 13.45 -11.44 -0.82
N TRP A 58 13.59 -12.71 -0.44
CA TRP A 58 14.23 -13.76 -1.22
C TRP A 58 13.19 -14.45 -2.08
N ILE A 59 13.46 -14.56 -3.38
CA ILE A 59 12.50 -15.02 -4.39
C ILE A 59 13.18 -16.09 -5.24
N GLY A 60 12.74 -17.34 -5.08
CA GLY A 60 13.19 -18.46 -5.89
C GLY A 60 12.34 -18.60 -7.16
N SER A 61 12.98 -18.67 -8.32
CA SER A 61 12.34 -18.97 -9.60
C SER A 61 12.91 -20.27 -10.19
N ASN A 62 12.31 -20.77 -11.26
CA ASN A 62 12.83 -21.93 -11.99
C ASN A 62 14.17 -21.68 -12.71
N GLU A 63 14.62 -20.42 -12.81
CA GLU A 63 15.86 -20.04 -13.52
C GLU A 63 16.88 -19.33 -12.62
N GLY A 64 16.59 -19.19 -11.32
CA GLY A 64 17.53 -18.56 -10.40
C GLY A 64 16.91 -18.04 -9.10
N LEU A 65 17.66 -17.17 -8.44
CA LEU A 65 17.32 -16.54 -7.17
C LEU A 65 17.37 -15.02 -7.31
N ALA A 66 16.38 -14.33 -6.76
CA ALA A 66 16.35 -12.87 -6.66
C ALA A 66 16.29 -12.43 -5.19
N VAL A 67 16.95 -11.32 -4.87
CA VAL A 67 16.86 -10.64 -3.57
C VAL A 67 16.35 -9.22 -3.82
N PHE A 68 15.26 -8.84 -3.18
CA PHE A 68 14.63 -7.53 -3.31
C PHE A 68 14.73 -6.74 -2.01
N ASP A 69 15.17 -5.49 -2.11
CA ASP A 69 15.36 -4.58 -0.98
C ASP A 69 14.21 -3.58 -0.76
N GLY A 70 13.13 -3.70 -1.54
CA GLY A 70 12.02 -2.75 -1.57
C GLY A 70 12.10 -1.76 -2.73
N VAL A 71 13.23 -1.70 -3.45
CA VAL A 71 13.44 -0.79 -4.59
C VAL A 71 14.04 -1.51 -5.79
N GLN A 72 14.99 -2.42 -5.60
CA GLN A 72 15.75 -3.07 -6.67
C GLN A 72 15.94 -4.56 -6.43
N PHE A 73 16.05 -5.32 -7.52
CA PHE A 73 16.40 -6.74 -7.50
C PHE A 73 17.90 -6.94 -7.71
N ARG A 74 18.48 -7.81 -6.89
CA ARG A 74 19.76 -8.46 -7.19
C ARG A 74 19.50 -9.92 -7.55
N SER A 75 19.93 -10.32 -8.75
CA SER A 75 19.57 -11.61 -9.32
C SER A 75 20.77 -12.50 -9.60
N TYR A 76 20.56 -13.79 -9.39
CA TYR A 76 21.53 -14.86 -9.55
C TYR A 76 20.90 -15.95 -10.41
N SER A 77 21.25 -15.97 -11.70
CA SER A 77 20.71 -16.94 -12.66
C SER A 77 21.58 -18.20 -12.72
N VAL A 78 20.94 -19.35 -12.93
CA VAL A 78 21.61 -20.61 -13.23
C VAL A 78 21.66 -20.73 -14.75
N VAL A 79 22.84 -20.49 -15.34
CA VAL A 79 23.09 -20.62 -16.79
C VAL A 79 23.31 -22.09 -17.15
#